data_AF-A0A7C6FGI1-F1
#
_entry.id   AF-A0A7C6FGI1-F1
#
_cell.length_a   1.000
_cell.length_b   1.000
_cell.length_c   1.000
_cell.angle_alpha   90.00
_cell.angle_beta   90.00
_cell.angle_gamma   90.00
#
_symmetry.space_group_name_H-M   'P 1'
#
loop_
_entity.id
_entity.type
_entity.pdbx_description
1 polymer ?
#
loop_
_entity_poly.entity_id
_entity_poly.type
_entity_poly.pdbx_seq_one_letter_code
_entity_poly.pdbx_strand_id
1 'polypeptide(L)'
;MYPFIRMIKELAVHSRAESLPLGGTHVSHHICWPWDLDFWQELNNGRTLTLFDLGRIPLARRTGLIEAMRKQGWGLTVAGVSVRYRRRIRVFDRIEMRSRAIGWD
;
A
#
# COMPACT_ATOMS: atom_id res chain seq x y z
N MET A 1 -13.13 -4.04 -7.37
CA MET A 1 -12.04 -4.61 -8.19
C MET A 1 -10.69 -4.14 -7.70
N TYR A 2 -9.72 -5.04 -7.51
CA TYR A 2 -8.37 -4.71 -7.05
C TYR A 2 -7.61 -3.82 -8.07
N PRO A 3 -6.80 -2.83 -7.64
CA PRO A 3 -6.15 -1.88 -8.54
C PRO A 3 -4.88 -2.48 -9.17
N PHE A 4 -4.99 -3.59 -9.90
CA PHE A 4 -3.86 -4.32 -10.47
C PHE A 4 -2.93 -3.45 -11.31
N ILE A 5 -3.48 -2.57 -12.16
CA ILE A 5 -2.68 -1.65 -12.99
C ILE A 5 -1.82 -0.73 -12.11
N ARG A 6 -2.39 -0.18 -11.03
CA ARG A 6 -1.65 0.67 -10.09
C ARG A 6 -0.61 -0.14 -9.34
N MET A 7 -0.94 -1.37 -8.94
CA MET A 7 0.03 -2.26 -8.27
C MET A 7 1.23 -2.55 -9.17
N ILE A 8 1.00 -2.95 -10.43
CA ILE A 8 2.07 -3.19 -11.40
C ILE A 8 2.91 -1.95 -11.61
N LYS A 9 2.28 -0.77 -11.76
CA LYS A 9 2.95 0.52 -11.87
C LYS A 9 3.85 0.77 -10.65
N GLU A 10 3.35 0.63 -9.42
CA GLU A 10 4.15 0.88 -8.21
C GLU A 10 5.32 -0.09 -8.09
N LEU A 11 5.12 -1.37 -8.41
CA LEU A 11 6.20 -2.36 -8.46
C LEU A 11 7.25 -2.05 -9.52
N ALA A 12 6.84 -1.51 -10.67
CA ALA A 12 7.72 -1.11 -11.76
C ALA A 12 8.51 0.16 -11.41
N VAL A 13 7.83 1.20 -10.93
CA VAL A 13 8.44 2.48 -10.52
C VAL A 13 9.44 2.26 -9.39
N HIS A 14 9.11 1.42 -8.42
CA HIS A 14 9.99 1.11 -7.29
C HIS A 14 10.88 -0.12 -7.51
N SER A 15 10.93 -0.67 -8.73
CA SER A 15 11.76 -1.85 -9.04
C SER A 15 13.26 -1.62 -8.89
N ARG A 16 13.71 -0.38 -9.10
CA ARG A 16 15.10 0.07 -8.98
C ARG A 16 15.35 0.93 -7.75
N ALA A 17 14.34 1.09 -6.89
CA ALA A 17 14.51 1.83 -5.66
C ALA A 17 15.44 1.05 -4.72
N GLU A 18 16.28 1.76 -3.96
CA GLU A 18 17.17 1.15 -2.99
C GLU A 18 16.40 0.28 -1.99
N SER A 19 17.06 -0.78 -1.51
CA SER A 19 16.54 -1.58 -0.42
C SER A 19 16.34 -0.70 0.82
N LEU A 20 15.36 -1.09 1.64
CA LEU A 20 15.07 -0.43 2.89
C LEU A 20 15.47 -1.35 4.05
N PRO A 21 15.97 -0.80 5.16
CA PRO A 21 16.07 -1.57 6.40
C PRO A 21 14.66 -2.00 6.85
N LEU A 22 14.56 -3.00 7.73
CA LEU A 22 13.27 -3.52 8.20
C LEU A 22 12.34 -2.41 8.74
N GLY A 23 12.88 -1.47 9.53
CA GLY A 23 12.15 -0.30 10.04
C GLY A 23 12.11 0.90 9.08
N GLY A 24 12.58 0.75 7.84
CA GLY A 24 12.59 1.79 6.82
C GLY A 24 11.17 2.22 6.44
N THR A 25 11.02 3.46 5.99
CA THR A 25 9.75 3.97 5.47
C THR A 25 9.74 3.97 3.97
N HIS A 26 8.79 3.26 3.40
CA HIS A 26 8.43 3.42 2.01
C HIS A 26 7.46 4.60 1.87
N VAL A 27 7.75 5.52 0.95
CA VAL A 27 6.88 6.65 0.61
C VAL A 27 6.50 6.54 -0.86
N SER A 28 5.19 6.60 -1.15
CA SER A 28 4.65 6.63 -2.51
C SER A 28 3.54 7.67 -2.63
N HIS A 29 3.28 8.12 -3.86
CA HIS A 29 2.32 9.18 -4.15
C HIS A 29 1.24 8.69 -5.10
N HIS A 30 0.00 8.96 -4.72
CA HIS A 30 -1.19 8.45 -5.39
C HIS A 30 -2.18 9.58 -5.67
N ILE A 31 -3.05 9.35 -6.64
CA ILE A 31 -4.21 10.21 -6.90
C ILE A 31 -5.46 9.40 -6.56
N CYS A 32 -6.44 10.03 -5.89
CA CYS A 32 -7.78 9.47 -5.74
C CYS A 32 -8.53 9.60 -7.06
N TRP A 33 -8.82 8.48 -7.72
CA TRP A 33 -9.52 8.50 -9.00
C TRP A 33 -11.04 8.42 -8.82
N PRO A 34 -11.85 8.81 -9.82
CA PRO A 34 -13.31 8.76 -9.72
C PRO A 34 -13.87 7.39 -9.31
N TRP A 35 -13.27 6.28 -9.75
CA TRP A 35 -13.67 4.91 -9.40
C TRP A 35 -13.16 4.43 -8.03
N ASP A 36 -12.41 5.26 -7.31
CA ASP A 36 -12.04 5.01 -5.92
C ASP A 36 -13.14 5.51 -4.96
N LEU A 37 -14.09 6.31 -5.45
CA LEU A 37 -15.15 6.91 -4.65
C LEU A 37 -16.33 5.97 -4.39
N ASP A 38 -17.11 6.29 -3.37
CA ASP A 38 -18.45 5.74 -3.14
C ASP A 38 -19.57 6.75 -3.48
N PHE A 39 -20.82 6.40 -3.14
CA PHE A 39 -22.00 7.23 -3.37
C PHE A 39 -21.96 8.60 -2.66
N TRP A 40 -21.13 8.76 -1.64
CA TRP A 40 -20.95 10.03 -0.91
C TRP A 40 -19.88 10.93 -1.54
N GLN A 41 -19.37 10.57 -2.71
CA GLN A 41 -18.31 11.29 -3.43
C GLN A 41 -17.02 11.42 -2.62
N GLU A 42 -16.76 10.46 -1.73
CA GLU A 42 -15.52 10.33 -0.96
C GLU A 42 -14.87 8.97 -1.19
N LEU A 43 -13.59 8.87 -0.87
CA LEU A 43 -12.86 7.61 -0.98
C LEU A 43 -13.59 6.49 -0.23
N ASN A 44 -13.95 5.44 -0.96
CA ASN A 44 -14.66 4.31 -0.38
C ASN A 44 -13.83 3.65 0.74
N ASN A 45 -14.48 3.34 1.86
CA ASN A 45 -13.81 2.76 3.03
C ASN A 45 -13.12 1.42 2.73
N GLY A 46 -13.76 0.53 1.98
CA GLY A 46 -13.16 -0.74 1.54
C GLY A 46 -12.04 -0.53 0.52
N ARG A 47 -12.19 0.49 -0.35
CA ARG A 47 -11.13 0.90 -1.28
C ARG A 47 -9.88 1.36 -0.55
N THR A 48 -10.02 2.06 0.58
CA THR A 48 -8.91 2.55 1.41
C THR A 48 -7.92 1.42 1.75
N LEU A 49 -8.42 0.29 2.27
CA LEU A 49 -7.57 -0.86 2.60
C LEU A 49 -6.87 -1.45 1.37
N THR A 50 -7.57 -1.48 0.25
CA THR A 50 -7.00 -1.97 -1.02
C THR A 50 -5.89 -1.03 -1.53
N LEU A 51 -6.04 0.28 -1.32
CA LEU A 51 -5.00 1.25 -1.68
C LEU A 51 -3.77 1.11 -0.78
N PHE A 52 -3.92 0.76 0.50
CA PHE A 52 -2.77 0.53 1.40
C PHE A 52 -1.84 -0.59 0.91
N ASP A 53 -2.34 -1.53 0.11
CA ASP A 53 -1.47 -2.52 -0.53
C ASP A 53 -0.46 -1.91 -1.49
N LEU A 54 -0.80 -0.79 -2.13
CA LEU A 54 0.12 -0.06 -3.01
C LEU A 54 1.36 0.44 -2.27
N GLY A 55 1.30 0.61 -0.94
CA GLY A 55 2.46 0.88 -0.10
C GLY A 55 3.06 -0.39 0.51
N ARG A 56 2.21 -1.33 0.95
CA ARG A 56 2.62 -2.55 1.66
C ARG A 56 3.43 -3.51 0.79
N ILE A 57 3.03 -3.75 -0.45
CA ILE A 57 3.71 -4.71 -1.33
C ILE A 57 5.09 -4.18 -1.78
N PRO A 58 5.24 -2.92 -2.24
CA PRO A 58 6.56 -2.37 -2.50
C PRO A 58 7.45 -2.31 -1.26
N LEU A 59 6.90 -1.99 -0.08
CA LEU A 59 7.65 -2.06 1.17
C LEU A 59 8.19 -3.48 1.40
N ALA A 60 7.32 -4.49 1.34
CA ALA A 60 7.71 -5.90 1.52
C ALA A 60 8.78 -6.35 0.51
N ARG A 61 8.74 -5.84 -0.72
CA ARG A 61 9.79 -6.09 -1.71
C ARG A 61 11.11 -5.44 -1.28
N ARG A 62 11.08 -4.15 -0.91
CA ARG A 62 12.26 -3.34 -0.60
C ARG A 62 12.94 -3.74 0.70
N THR A 63 12.22 -4.31 1.66
CA THR A 63 12.78 -4.85 2.92
C THR A 63 13.23 -6.31 2.81
N GLY A 64 13.07 -6.95 1.64
CA GLY A 64 13.44 -8.35 1.41
C GLY A 64 12.41 -9.37 1.93
N LEU A 65 11.28 -8.94 2.51
CA LEU A 65 10.24 -9.82 3.04
C LEU A 65 9.67 -10.76 1.95
N ILE A 66 9.41 -10.26 0.74
CA ILE A 66 8.89 -11.10 -0.37
C ILE A 66 9.87 -12.24 -0.69
N GLU A 67 11.18 -11.97 -0.67
CA GLU A 67 12.19 -13.00 -0.96
C GLU A 67 12.23 -14.05 0.15
N ALA A 68 12.20 -13.62 1.42
CA ALA A 68 12.15 -14.52 2.57
C ALA A 68 10.91 -15.41 2.52
N MET A 69 9.74 -14.83 2.26
CA MET A 69 8.48 -15.56 2.12
C MET A 69 8.53 -16.60 1.00
N ARG A 70 9.09 -16.24 -0.17
CA ARG A 70 9.22 -17.18 -1.29
C ARG A 70 10.15 -18.35 -0.94
N LYS A 71 11.27 -18.10 -0.26
CA LYS A 71 12.20 -19.15 0.18
C LYS A 71 11.55 -20.14 1.15
N GLN A 72 10.60 -19.66 1.97
CA GLN A 72 9.94 -20.45 3.01
C GLN A 72 8.54 -20.96 2.61
N GLY A 73 8.04 -20.61 1.43
CA GLY A 73 6.69 -20.98 0.98
C GLY A 73 5.56 -20.28 1.75
N TRP A 74 5.80 -19.08 2.31
CA TRP A 74 4.82 -18.35 3.11
C TRP A 74 3.88 -17.47 2.28
N GLY A 75 2.64 -17.35 2.74
CA GLY A 75 1.66 -16.38 2.24
C GLY A 75 1.62 -15.10 3.08
N LEU A 76 1.26 -13.96 2.46
CA LEU A 76 1.10 -12.69 3.18
C LEU A 76 -0.38 -12.45 3.47
N THR A 77 -0.79 -12.69 4.71
CA THR A 77 -2.18 -12.54 5.15
C THR A 77 -2.31 -11.38 6.11
N VAL A 78 -3.41 -10.61 6.00
CA VAL A 78 -3.79 -9.61 7.00
C VAL A 78 -4.61 -10.32 8.08
N ALA A 79 -4.07 -10.44 9.28
CA ALA A 79 -4.82 -10.99 10.43
C ALA A 79 -5.80 -9.97 11.04
N GLY A 80 -5.47 -8.68 10.98
CA GLY A 80 -6.30 -7.60 11.49
C GLY A 80 -5.85 -6.23 11.01
N VAL A 81 -6.72 -5.24 11.12
CA VAL A 81 -6.41 -3.86 10.76
C VAL A 81 -7.05 -2.89 11.77
N SER A 82 -6.31 -1.84 12.12
CA SER A 82 -6.82 -0.70 12.89
C SER A 82 -6.71 0.54 12.02
N VAL A 83 -7.86 1.15 11.70
CA VAL A 83 -7.93 2.31 10.79
C VAL A 83 -8.56 3.48 11.51
N ARG A 84 -7.97 4.67 11.33
CA ARG A 84 -8.54 5.93 11.80
C ARG A 84 -8.64 6.93 10.67
N TYR A 85 -9.86 7.35 10.36
CA TYR A 85 -10.13 8.41 9.41
C TYR A 85 -10.06 9.77 10.13
N ARG A 86 -9.30 10.71 9.58
CA ARG A 86 -9.13 12.06 10.14
C ARG A 86 -9.66 13.17 9.23
N ARG A 87 -9.59 12.96 7.92
CA ARG A 87 -10.02 13.90 6.88
C ARG A 87 -10.60 13.12 5.72
N ARG A 88 -11.55 13.74 5.01
CA ARG A 88 -12.11 13.20 3.77
C ARG A 88 -11.06 13.27 2.66
N ILE A 89 -11.12 12.31 1.74
CA ILE A 89 -10.34 12.27 0.51
C ILE A 89 -11.33 12.35 -0.64
N ARG A 90 -11.14 13.36 -1.51
CA ARG A 90 -12.00 13.68 -2.65
C ARG A 90 -11.32 13.28 -3.95
N VAL A 91 -12.11 13.33 -5.03
CA VAL A 91 -11.61 13.11 -6.39
C VAL A 91 -10.41 14.02 -6.69
N PHE A 92 -9.38 13.43 -7.29
CA PHE A 92 -8.11 14.07 -7.66
C PHE A 92 -7.23 14.59 -6.53
N ASP A 93 -7.59 14.34 -5.26
CA ASP A 93 -6.68 14.58 -4.15
C ASP A 93 -5.40 13.77 -4.33
N ARG A 94 -4.26 14.42 -4.08
CA ARG A 94 -2.94 13.79 -4.03
C ARG A 94 -2.72 13.23 -2.64
N ILE A 95 -2.46 11.94 -2.56
CA ILE A 95 -2.27 11.19 -1.32
C ILE A 95 -0.82 10.76 -1.24
N GLU A 96 -0.13 11.21 -0.21
CA GLU A 96 1.16 10.63 0.18
C GLU A 96 0.90 9.43 1.09
N MET A 97 1.42 8.27 0.71
CA MET A 97 1.31 7.04 1.48
C MET A 97 2.67 6.73 2.10
N ARG A 98 2.70 6.59 3.43
CA ARG A 98 3.88 6.17 4.18
C ARG A 98 3.62 4.79 4.78
N SER A 99 4.48 3.83 4.46
CA SER A 99 4.39 2.46 4.98
C SER A 99 5.70 2.08 5.66
N ARG A 100 5.61 1.49 6.86
CA ARG A 100 6.74 1.05 7.68
C ARG A 100 6.34 -0.18 8.48
N ALA A 101 7.24 -1.14 8.65
CA ALA A 101 7.07 -2.20 9.63
C ALA A 101 7.36 -1.65 11.03
N ILE A 102 6.41 -1.81 11.96
CA ILE A 102 6.50 -1.26 13.32
C ILE A 102 7.08 -2.24 14.34
N GLY A 103 7.05 -3.55 14.04
CA GLY A 103 7.53 -4.61 14.91
C GLY A 103 7.15 -5.99 14.38
N TRP A 104 7.65 -7.02 15.05
CA TRP A 104 7.36 -8.44 14.85
C TRP A 104 7.51 -9.13 16.22
N ASP A 105 6.80 -10.25 16.39
CA ASP A 105 6.88 -11.13 17.56
C ASP A 105 7.50 -12.48 17.19
#